data_AF-A0A953WLX4-F1
#
_entry.id   AF-A0A953WLX4-F1
#
_cell.length_a   1.000
_cell.length_b   1.000
_cell.length_c   1.000
_cell.angle_alpha   90.00
_cell.angle_beta   90.00
_cell.angle_gamma   90.00
#
_symmetry.space_group_name_H-M   'P 1'
#
loop_
_entity.id
_entity.type
_entity.pdbx_description
1 polymer ?
#
loop_
_entity_poly.entity_id
_entity_poly.type
_entity_poly.pdbx_seq_one_letter_code
_entity_poly.pdbx_strand_id
1 'polypeptide(L)'
;MASSSPSKGVLASALGRITEEHMRAAVGAGALDPASNLRLQVVRANGPSTIASEADIPDSAAWLASRYYNEFALPVDAPHSMFVRLGSDYDQVTTAAIWRSRRQGAPGAEELARFAAILPTLRDAVTLQLELDRRAFQFAARSWDYTSTPAFYCDPHLRVLAMSAAAEMAASKSEFISLRRNHLQLVAPSHHRRLARAVSAACRWYDGPTSKMIFEAPSVDGSATARFAVAPVREENV
;
A
#
# COMPACT_ATOMS: atom_id res chain seq x y z
N MET A 1 10.49 -15.65 6.71
CA MET A 1 10.51 -14.18 6.88
C MET A 1 9.31 -13.64 6.12
N ALA A 2 8.40 -12.94 6.81
CA ALA A 2 7.29 -12.27 6.14
C ALA A 2 7.83 -10.95 5.56
N SER A 3 7.64 -10.74 4.27
CA SER A 3 7.98 -9.51 3.55
C SER A 3 6.71 -9.05 2.84
N SER A 4 6.36 -7.78 2.98
CA SER A 4 5.07 -7.28 2.53
C SER A 4 5.10 -5.84 2.04
N SER A 5 4.85 -5.62 0.75
CA SER A 5 4.14 -4.44 0.23
C SER A 5 3.80 -4.63 -1.26
N PRO A 6 2.57 -4.30 -1.70
CA PRO A 6 2.44 -3.03 -2.43
C PRO A 6 1.06 -2.42 -2.12
N SER A 7 0.79 -1.94 -0.92
CA SER A 7 1.43 -0.74 -0.40
C SER A 7 1.28 -0.69 1.14
N LYS A 8 1.70 -1.78 1.81
CA LYS A 8 1.68 -2.11 3.27
C LYS A 8 0.56 -3.03 3.79
N GLY A 9 -0.03 -3.86 2.93
CA GLY A 9 -0.77 -5.03 3.45
C GLY A 9 0.23 -6.09 3.91
N VAL A 10 0.35 -6.34 5.22
CA VAL A 10 1.09 -7.51 5.75
C VAL A 10 0.39 -8.78 5.29
N LEU A 11 0.85 -9.34 4.18
CA LEU A 11 0.40 -10.64 3.69
C LEU A 11 1.29 -11.72 4.31
N ALA A 12 1.01 -12.03 5.58
CA ALA A 12 1.59 -13.19 6.23
C ALA A 12 0.88 -14.46 5.72
N SER A 13 1.46 -15.12 4.73
CA SER A 13 1.08 -16.50 4.36
C SER A 13 1.68 -17.45 5.39
N ALA A 14 0.90 -17.83 6.40
CA ALA A 14 1.35 -18.78 7.42
C ALA A 14 1.30 -20.24 6.94
N LEU A 15 0.66 -20.53 5.79
CA LEU A 15 0.31 -21.89 5.36
C LEU A 15 0.68 -22.17 3.89
N GLY A 16 1.98 -22.04 3.58
CA GLY A 16 2.76 -23.00 2.78
C GLY A 16 2.52 -23.21 1.28
N ARG A 17 1.47 -22.67 0.64
CA ARG A 17 1.25 -22.88 -0.82
C ARG A 17 1.32 -21.63 -1.68
N ILE A 18 1.21 -20.47 -1.07
CA ILE A 18 1.26 -19.19 -1.78
C ILE A 18 2.68 -18.68 -1.70
N THR A 19 3.38 -18.73 -2.83
CA THR A 19 4.74 -18.21 -2.98
C THR A 19 4.69 -16.71 -3.29
N GLU A 20 5.83 -16.05 -3.19
CA GLU A 20 5.95 -14.66 -3.64
C GLU A 20 5.63 -14.50 -5.14
N GLU A 21 6.00 -15.50 -5.96
CA GLU A 21 5.62 -15.54 -7.38
C GLU A 21 4.11 -15.60 -7.58
N HIS A 22 3.40 -16.45 -6.82
CA HIS A 22 1.94 -16.48 -6.84
C HIS A 22 1.36 -15.11 -6.47
N MET A 23 1.92 -14.43 -5.46
CA MET A 23 1.48 -13.10 -5.06
C MET A 23 1.72 -12.04 -6.14
N ARG A 24 2.88 -12.08 -6.81
CA ARG A 24 3.19 -11.20 -7.93
C ARG A 24 2.22 -11.42 -9.09
N ALA A 25 1.92 -12.69 -9.41
CA ALA A 25 0.91 -13.05 -10.40
C ALA A 25 -0.49 -12.54 -10.01
N ALA A 26 -0.87 -12.66 -8.73
CA ALA A 26 -2.12 -12.12 -8.21
C ALA A 26 -2.22 -10.61 -8.48
N VAL A 27 -1.19 -9.85 -8.10
CA VAL A 27 -1.15 -8.39 -8.31
C VAL A 27 -1.25 -8.06 -9.80
N GLY A 28 -0.52 -8.78 -10.66
CA GLY A 28 -0.61 -8.63 -12.11
C GLY A 28 -1.98 -8.97 -12.71
N ALA A 29 -2.71 -9.89 -12.09
CA ALA A 29 -4.09 -10.25 -12.43
C ALA A 29 -5.14 -9.32 -11.81
N GLY A 30 -4.74 -8.23 -11.16
CA GLY A 30 -5.66 -7.24 -10.58
C GLY A 30 -6.13 -7.56 -9.16
N ALA A 31 -5.40 -8.39 -8.39
CA ALA A 31 -5.77 -8.73 -7.01
C ALA A 31 -6.03 -7.52 -6.10
N LEU A 32 -5.34 -6.40 -6.37
CA LEU A 32 -5.43 -5.16 -5.59
C LEU A 32 -6.35 -4.11 -6.23
N ASP A 33 -6.94 -4.42 -7.38
CA ASP A 33 -7.86 -3.54 -8.10
C ASP A 33 -9.31 -3.97 -7.85
N PRO A 34 -10.14 -3.14 -7.18
CA PRO A 34 -11.55 -3.44 -6.98
C PRO A 34 -12.33 -3.62 -8.28
N ALA A 35 -11.90 -3.01 -9.40
CA ALA A 35 -12.58 -3.23 -10.68
C ALA A 35 -12.36 -4.66 -11.21
N SER A 36 -11.28 -5.32 -10.78
CA SER A 36 -10.87 -6.65 -11.24
C SER A 36 -11.12 -7.76 -10.21
N ASN A 37 -11.13 -7.42 -8.91
CA ASN A 37 -11.30 -8.37 -7.80
C ASN A 37 -12.59 -8.09 -7.01
N LEU A 38 -13.63 -8.90 -7.24
CA LEU A 38 -14.93 -8.76 -6.57
C LEU A 38 -14.84 -8.91 -5.04
N ARG A 39 -13.88 -9.66 -4.50
CA ARG A 39 -13.65 -9.73 -3.04
C ARG A 39 -13.33 -8.35 -2.48
N LEU A 40 -12.51 -7.56 -3.17
CA LEU A 40 -12.19 -6.20 -2.74
C LEU A 40 -13.37 -5.25 -2.84
N GLN A 41 -14.30 -5.45 -3.78
CA GLN A 41 -15.54 -4.67 -3.82
C GLN A 41 -16.37 -4.90 -2.56
N VAL A 42 -16.58 -6.18 -2.19
CA VAL A 42 -17.31 -6.55 -0.96
C VAL A 42 -16.61 -5.99 0.28
N VAL A 43 -15.28 -6.16 0.40
CA VAL A 43 -14.49 -5.58 1.51
C VAL A 43 -14.66 -4.06 1.62
N ARG A 44 -14.66 -3.35 0.49
CA ARG A 44 -14.79 -1.89 0.48
C ARG A 44 -16.19 -1.43 0.86
N ALA A 45 -17.21 -2.13 0.39
CA ALA A 45 -18.60 -1.86 0.73
C ALA A 45 -18.92 -2.13 2.22
N ASN A 46 -18.21 -3.09 2.81
CA ASN A 46 -18.43 -3.50 4.20
C ASN A 46 -17.80 -2.55 5.23
N GLY A 47 -18.38 -2.55 6.44
CA GLY A 47 -17.83 -1.86 7.60
C GLY A 47 -16.53 -2.49 8.11
N PRO A 48 -15.75 -1.78 8.96
CA PRO A 48 -14.63 -2.39 9.66
C PRO A 48 -15.11 -3.59 10.48
N SER A 49 -14.31 -4.67 10.52
CA SER A 49 -14.64 -5.92 11.24
C SER A 49 -15.84 -6.73 10.73
N THR A 50 -16.48 -6.33 9.63
CA THR A 50 -17.49 -7.17 8.98
C THR A 50 -16.79 -8.26 8.17
N ILE A 51 -16.91 -9.51 8.60
CA ILE A 51 -16.42 -10.68 7.85
C ILE A 51 -17.36 -10.92 6.68
N ALA A 52 -16.78 -11.16 5.51
CA ALA A 52 -17.47 -11.59 4.31
C ALA A 52 -16.77 -12.78 3.65
N SER A 53 -17.44 -13.35 2.67
CA SER A 53 -17.03 -14.50 1.89
C SER A 53 -17.48 -14.34 0.44
N GLU A 54 -17.20 -15.34 -0.41
CA GLU A 54 -17.75 -15.35 -1.78
C GLU A 54 -19.28 -15.44 -1.81
N ALA A 55 -19.94 -15.92 -0.75
CA ALA A 55 -21.40 -15.95 -0.66
C ALA A 55 -22.01 -14.54 -0.61
N ASP A 56 -21.21 -13.54 -0.22
CA ASP A 56 -21.63 -12.13 -0.15
C ASP A 56 -21.39 -11.39 -1.47
N ILE A 57 -20.85 -12.07 -2.51
CA ILE A 57 -20.72 -11.52 -3.85
C ILE A 57 -22.08 -11.65 -4.55
N PRO A 58 -22.74 -10.55 -4.96
CA PRO A 58 -24.10 -10.60 -5.50
C PRO A 58 -24.25 -11.47 -6.76
N ASP A 59 -23.21 -11.52 -7.58
CA ASP A 59 -23.16 -12.32 -8.80
C ASP A 59 -22.01 -13.35 -8.72
N SER A 60 -22.35 -14.55 -8.26
CA SER A 60 -21.40 -15.66 -8.17
C SER A 60 -20.90 -16.12 -9.55
N ALA A 61 -21.67 -15.96 -10.62
CA ALA A 61 -21.24 -16.29 -11.97
C ALA A 61 -20.18 -15.29 -12.45
N ALA A 62 -20.36 -14.00 -12.17
CA ALA A 62 -19.34 -12.98 -12.44
C ALA A 62 -18.04 -13.24 -11.67
N TRP A 63 -18.12 -13.72 -10.42
CA TRP A 63 -16.95 -14.14 -9.66
C TRP A 63 -16.18 -15.26 -10.37
N LEU A 64 -16.87 -16.34 -10.74
CA LEU A 64 -16.26 -17.49 -11.41
C LEU A 64 -15.72 -17.15 -12.81
N ALA A 65 -16.33 -16.18 -13.50
CA ALA A 65 -15.86 -15.68 -14.79
C ALA A 65 -14.73 -14.64 -14.67
N SER A 66 -14.43 -14.14 -13.46
CA SER A 66 -13.45 -13.07 -13.28
C SER A 66 -12.04 -13.52 -13.64
N ARG A 67 -11.24 -12.57 -14.15
CA ARG A 67 -9.82 -12.79 -14.46
C ARG A 67 -9.04 -13.20 -13.21
N TYR A 68 -9.28 -12.51 -12.09
CA TYR A 68 -8.63 -12.82 -10.82
C TYR A 68 -8.93 -14.25 -10.34
N TYR A 69 -10.17 -14.74 -10.48
CA TYR A 69 -10.49 -16.12 -10.13
C TYR A 69 -9.73 -17.11 -11.01
N ASN A 70 -9.81 -16.96 -12.33
CA ASN A 70 -9.26 -17.93 -13.29
C ASN A 70 -7.73 -17.93 -13.36
N GLU A 71 -7.10 -16.75 -13.29
CA GLU A 71 -5.64 -16.62 -13.43
C GLU A 71 -4.89 -16.73 -12.10
N PHE A 72 -5.56 -16.53 -10.95
CA PHE A 72 -4.90 -16.59 -9.65
C PHE A 72 -5.56 -17.57 -8.67
N ALA A 73 -6.81 -17.36 -8.30
CA ALA A 73 -7.44 -18.13 -7.23
C ALA A 73 -7.56 -19.63 -7.57
N LEU A 74 -7.84 -19.95 -8.83
CA LEU A 74 -8.02 -21.31 -9.32
C LEU A 74 -6.70 -22.10 -9.39
N PRO A 75 -5.58 -21.56 -9.95
CA PRO A 75 -4.28 -22.22 -9.93
C PRO A 75 -3.72 -22.55 -8.54
N VAL A 76 -3.93 -21.66 -7.55
CA VAL A 76 -3.41 -21.87 -6.18
C VAL A 76 -4.38 -22.62 -5.27
N ASP A 77 -5.48 -23.14 -5.82
CA ASP A 77 -6.55 -23.83 -5.09
C ASP A 77 -7.09 -23.00 -3.91
N ALA A 78 -7.47 -21.75 -4.18
CA ALA A 78 -8.05 -20.79 -3.22
C ALA A 78 -9.43 -20.25 -3.66
N PRO A 79 -10.38 -21.08 -4.11
CA PRO A 79 -11.67 -20.61 -4.61
C PRO A 79 -12.57 -20.04 -3.51
N HIS A 80 -12.34 -20.43 -2.24
CA HIS A 80 -13.12 -20.01 -1.10
C HIS A 80 -12.27 -19.17 -0.16
N SER A 81 -12.88 -18.20 0.50
CA SER A 81 -12.20 -17.40 1.51
C SER A 81 -13.16 -16.75 2.50
N MET A 82 -12.60 -16.37 3.65
CA MET A 82 -13.20 -15.38 4.54
C MET A 82 -12.29 -14.15 4.51
N PHE A 83 -12.85 -12.97 4.39
CA PHE A 83 -12.09 -11.73 4.33
C PHE A 83 -12.77 -10.62 5.11
N VAL A 84 -11.97 -9.69 5.61
CA VAL A 84 -12.43 -8.62 6.49
C VAL A 84 -11.58 -7.37 6.29
N ARG A 85 -12.22 -6.20 6.40
CA ARG A 85 -11.51 -4.93 6.52
C ARG A 85 -11.07 -4.73 7.97
N LEU A 86 -9.76 -4.72 8.21
CA LEU A 86 -9.18 -4.44 9.53
C LEU A 86 -9.17 -2.94 9.82
N GLY A 87 -8.86 -2.13 8.80
CA GLY A 87 -8.84 -0.68 8.90
C GLY A 87 -8.68 -0.02 7.54
N SER A 88 -8.74 1.30 7.54
CA SER A 88 -8.47 2.13 6.36
C SER A 88 -7.71 3.38 6.80
N ASP A 89 -6.66 3.73 6.06
CA ASP A 89 -5.92 4.98 6.22
C ASP A 89 -5.91 5.67 4.85
N TYR A 90 -6.71 6.73 4.69
CA TYR A 90 -6.94 7.45 3.43
C TYR A 90 -7.45 6.53 2.32
N ASP A 91 -6.61 6.23 1.33
CA ASP A 91 -6.89 5.38 0.17
C ASP A 91 -6.51 3.91 0.40
N GLN A 92 -5.76 3.63 1.47
CA GLN A 92 -5.29 2.29 1.78
C GLN A 92 -6.33 1.54 2.61
N VAL A 93 -6.64 0.32 2.16
CA VAL A 93 -7.50 -0.61 2.88
C VAL A 93 -6.63 -1.74 3.39
N THR A 94 -6.57 -1.93 4.71
CA THR A 94 -5.91 -3.09 5.30
C THR A 94 -6.92 -4.20 5.48
N THR A 95 -6.60 -5.38 4.95
CA THR A 95 -7.50 -6.54 4.95
C THR A 95 -6.80 -7.75 5.55
N ALA A 96 -7.57 -8.63 6.17
CA ALA A 96 -7.15 -9.99 6.44
C ALA A 96 -8.02 -10.94 5.64
N ALA A 97 -7.41 -12.00 5.11
CA ALA A 97 -8.12 -13.05 4.39
C ALA A 97 -7.57 -14.42 4.79
N ILE A 98 -8.47 -15.38 4.95
CA ILE A 98 -8.15 -16.80 5.09
C ILE A 98 -8.67 -17.48 3.84
N TRP A 99 -7.76 -18.01 3.03
CA TRP A 99 -8.10 -18.77 1.83
C TRP A 99 -8.28 -20.25 2.15
N ARG A 100 -9.18 -20.88 1.40
CA ARG A 100 -9.60 -22.26 1.58
C ARG A 100 -9.61 -22.97 0.23
N SER A 101 -9.12 -24.20 0.25
CA SER A 101 -9.14 -25.12 -0.89
C SER A 101 -10.52 -25.58 -1.27
N ARG A 102 -10.68 -26.10 -2.50
CA ARG A 102 -11.90 -26.81 -2.92
C ARG A 102 -12.30 -27.90 -1.93
N ARG A 103 -11.30 -28.65 -1.43
CA ARG A 103 -11.53 -29.74 -0.45
C ARG A 103 -12.07 -29.24 0.88
N GLN A 104 -11.68 -28.04 1.31
CA GLN A 104 -12.18 -27.44 2.55
C GLN A 104 -13.58 -26.82 2.40
N GLY A 105 -14.00 -26.53 1.16
CA GLY A 105 -15.28 -25.89 0.87
C GLY A 105 -15.38 -24.45 1.37
N ALA A 106 -16.59 -23.88 1.20
CA ALA A 106 -16.94 -22.56 1.71
C ALA A 106 -16.89 -22.54 3.25
N PRO A 107 -16.57 -21.39 3.87
CA PRO A 107 -16.58 -21.26 5.33
C PRO A 107 -18.00 -21.41 5.90
N GLY A 108 -18.14 -22.24 6.93
CA GLY A 108 -19.35 -22.39 7.73
C GLY A 108 -19.41 -21.42 8.91
N ALA A 109 -20.55 -21.43 9.62
CA ALA A 109 -20.81 -20.53 10.75
C ALA A 109 -19.76 -20.64 11.88
N GLU A 110 -19.31 -21.86 12.19
CA GLU A 110 -18.30 -22.10 13.23
C GLU A 110 -16.95 -21.45 12.87
N GLU A 111 -16.57 -21.49 11.60
CA GLU A 111 -15.29 -20.96 11.12
C GLU A 111 -15.32 -19.44 11.06
N LEU A 112 -16.46 -18.87 10.65
CA LEU A 112 -16.72 -17.43 10.73
C LEU A 112 -16.65 -16.94 12.18
N ALA A 113 -17.24 -17.66 13.13
CA ALA A 113 -17.18 -17.32 14.56
C ALA A 113 -15.74 -17.37 15.11
N ARG A 114 -14.96 -18.38 14.72
CA ARG A 114 -13.53 -18.46 15.09
C ARG A 114 -12.72 -17.31 14.49
N PHE A 115 -12.98 -16.96 13.23
CA PHE A 115 -12.30 -15.83 12.61
C PHE A 115 -12.67 -14.52 13.30
N ALA A 116 -13.94 -14.32 13.64
CA ALA A 116 -14.43 -13.17 14.41
C ALA A 116 -13.71 -13.02 15.75
N ALA A 117 -13.50 -14.13 16.47
CA ALA A 117 -12.83 -14.13 17.77
C ALA A 117 -11.38 -13.60 17.73
N ILE A 118 -10.66 -13.79 16.61
CA ILE A 118 -9.27 -13.32 16.48
C ILE A 118 -9.12 -11.93 15.85
N LEU A 119 -10.21 -11.33 15.35
CA LEU A 119 -10.15 -10.03 14.67
C LEU A 119 -9.58 -8.89 15.53
N PRO A 120 -9.92 -8.76 16.83
CA PRO A 120 -9.36 -7.70 17.66
C PRO A 120 -7.83 -7.79 17.72
N THR A 121 -7.29 -8.98 17.98
CA THR A 121 -5.84 -9.21 18.03
C THR A 121 -5.16 -8.94 16.68
N LEU A 122 -5.78 -9.34 15.57
CA LEU A 122 -5.26 -9.03 14.24
C LEU A 122 -5.22 -7.52 13.96
N ARG A 123 -6.26 -6.78 14.37
CA ARG A 123 -6.29 -5.32 14.24
C ARG A 123 -5.18 -4.66 15.07
N ASP A 124 -5.02 -5.09 16.32
CA ASP A 124 -4.00 -4.53 17.22
C ASP A 124 -2.60 -4.77 16.67
N ALA A 125 -2.33 -5.99 16.18
CA ALA A 125 -1.06 -6.34 15.55
C ALA A 125 -0.76 -5.48 14.31
N VAL A 126 -1.74 -5.32 13.42
CA VAL A 126 -1.61 -4.46 12.24
C VAL A 126 -1.39 -3.00 12.64
N THR A 127 -2.10 -2.52 13.66
CA THR A 127 -2.00 -1.13 14.11
C THR A 127 -0.61 -0.87 14.69
N LEU A 128 -0.12 -1.78 15.53
CA LEU A 128 1.24 -1.74 16.06
C LEU A 128 2.28 -1.74 14.95
N GLN A 129 2.14 -2.61 13.94
CA GLN A 129 3.06 -2.64 12.80
C GLN A 129 3.08 -1.29 12.05
N LEU A 130 1.91 -0.72 11.76
CA LEU A 130 1.83 0.58 11.08
C LEU A 130 2.45 1.72 11.91
N GLU A 131 2.33 1.68 13.23
CA GLU A 131 3.00 2.62 14.12
C GLU A 131 4.52 2.45 14.11
N LEU A 132 5.01 1.21 14.14
CA LEU A 132 6.44 0.91 14.04
C LEU A 132 7.02 1.41 12.71
N ASP A 133 6.33 1.16 11.59
CA ASP A 133 6.73 1.68 10.28
C ASP A 133 6.82 3.22 10.28
N ARG A 134 5.82 3.91 10.85
CA ARG A 134 5.82 5.37 10.95
C ARG A 134 7.00 5.88 11.76
N ARG A 135 7.33 5.22 12.87
CA ARG A 135 8.52 5.54 13.67
C ARG A 135 9.81 5.28 12.91
N ALA A 136 9.90 4.19 12.15
CA ALA A 136 11.06 3.90 11.31
C ALA A 136 11.33 5.02 10.29
N PHE A 137 10.29 5.52 9.62
CA PHE A 137 10.44 6.68 8.72
C PHE A 137 10.89 7.95 9.44
N GLN A 138 10.45 8.19 10.68
CA GLN A 138 10.92 9.32 11.48
C GLN A 138 12.40 9.21 11.82
N PHE A 139 12.88 8.01 12.16
CA PHE A 139 14.31 7.77 12.38
C PHE A 139 15.12 7.95 11.10
N ALA A 140 14.65 7.40 9.98
CA ALA A 140 15.30 7.57 8.68
C ALA A 140 15.37 9.05 8.26
N ALA A 141 14.30 9.82 8.49
CA ALA A 141 14.27 11.26 8.25
C ALA A 141 15.32 12.03 9.06
N ARG A 142 15.51 11.67 10.34
CA ARG A 142 16.54 12.29 11.19
C ARG A 142 17.96 11.99 10.72
N SER A 143 18.20 10.88 10.03
CA SER A 143 19.54 10.61 9.47
C SER A 143 19.98 11.67 8.44
N TRP A 144 19.03 12.28 7.72
CA TRP A 144 19.31 13.35 6.76
C TRP A 144 19.64 14.70 7.39
N ASP A 145 19.33 14.88 8.69
CA ASP A 145 19.67 16.11 9.40
C ASP A 145 21.20 16.28 9.53
N TYR A 146 21.95 15.18 9.60
CA TYR A 146 23.41 15.21 9.64
C TYR A 146 24.06 15.76 8.36
N THR A 147 23.39 15.63 7.21
CA THR A 147 23.86 16.16 5.92
C THR A 147 23.16 17.45 5.52
N SER A 148 22.30 18.00 6.39
CA SER A 148 21.45 19.16 6.09
C SER A 148 20.67 19.01 4.77
N THR A 149 20.34 17.78 4.38
CA THR A 149 19.69 17.50 3.10
C THR A 149 18.17 17.50 3.30
N PRO A 150 17.40 18.31 2.53
CA PRO A 150 15.95 18.24 2.53
C PRO A 150 15.46 16.88 2.03
N ALA A 151 14.88 16.07 2.92
CA ALA A 151 14.37 14.74 2.61
C ALA A 151 12.90 14.58 3.05
N PHE A 152 12.09 14.00 2.18
CA PHE A 152 10.67 13.72 2.41
C PHE A 152 10.40 12.24 2.19
N TYR A 153 9.83 11.58 3.19
CA TYR A 153 9.24 10.26 3.06
C TYR A 153 7.75 10.44 2.79
N CYS A 154 7.24 9.92 1.68
CA CYS A 154 5.85 10.08 1.29
C CYS A 154 5.24 8.80 0.74
N ASP A 155 3.91 8.76 0.77
CA ASP A 155 3.12 7.70 0.14
C ASP A 155 2.89 7.98 -1.36
N PRO A 156 2.23 7.08 -2.12
CA PRO A 156 1.96 7.27 -3.55
C PRO A 156 1.13 8.52 -3.88
N HIS A 157 0.46 9.11 -2.89
CA HIS A 157 -0.39 10.30 -3.00
C HIS A 157 0.32 11.58 -2.57
N LEU A 158 1.64 11.54 -2.35
CA LEU A 158 2.46 12.65 -1.87
C LEU A 158 2.12 13.09 -0.44
N ARG A 159 1.41 12.29 0.35
CA ARG A 159 1.25 12.56 1.78
C ARG A 159 2.58 12.30 2.47
N VAL A 160 3.06 13.27 3.24
CA VAL A 160 4.33 13.17 3.95
C VAL A 160 4.16 12.32 5.21
N LEU A 161 4.92 11.24 5.30
CA LEU A 161 4.98 10.32 6.45
C LEU A 161 6.03 10.77 7.47
N ALA A 162 7.16 11.29 6.98
CA ALA A 162 8.23 11.89 7.78
C ALA A 162 9.06 12.85 6.91
N MET A 163 9.75 13.80 7.52
CA MET A 163 10.65 14.72 6.82
C MET A 163 11.81 15.16 7.72
N SER A 164 12.95 15.51 7.11
CA SER A 164 14.09 16.09 7.83
C SER A 164 13.81 17.53 8.25
N ALA A 165 14.56 18.08 9.21
CA ALA A 165 14.45 19.48 9.63
C ALA A 165 14.78 20.43 8.45
N ALA A 166 15.76 20.06 7.61
CA ALA A 166 16.06 20.79 6.38
C ALA A 166 14.89 20.80 5.38
N ALA A 167 14.13 19.70 5.31
CA ALA A 167 12.92 19.61 4.50
C ALA A 167 11.79 20.49 5.06
N GLU A 168 11.57 20.47 6.37
CA GLU A 168 10.58 21.35 7.01
C GLU A 168 10.88 22.84 6.73
N MET A 169 12.15 23.25 6.86
CA MET A 169 12.58 24.61 6.50
C MET A 169 12.42 24.91 5.00
N ALA A 170 12.71 23.96 4.12
CA ALA A 170 12.53 24.15 2.68
C ALA A 170 11.05 24.32 2.32
N ALA A 171 10.16 23.56 2.96
CA ALA A 171 8.72 23.66 2.75
C ALA A 171 8.11 24.94 3.33
N SER A 172 8.61 25.44 4.47
CA SER A 172 8.11 26.69 5.06
C SER A 172 8.42 27.92 4.20
N LYS A 173 9.57 27.93 3.51
CA LYS A 173 9.93 28.99 2.55
C LYS A 173 9.01 29.05 1.33
N SER A 174 8.37 27.94 0.97
CA SER A 174 7.45 27.86 -0.18
C SER A 174 8.07 28.33 -1.51
N GLU A 175 9.39 28.18 -1.68
CA GLU A 175 10.11 28.64 -2.88
C GLU A 175 10.02 27.63 -4.03
N PHE A 176 10.22 26.34 -3.72
CA PHE A 176 10.11 25.25 -4.69
C PHE A 176 9.00 24.27 -4.31
N ILE A 177 8.85 24.03 -3.01
CA ILE A 177 7.93 23.05 -2.45
C ILE A 177 7.12 23.69 -1.33
N SER A 178 5.91 23.20 -1.10
CA SER A 178 5.10 23.55 0.06
C SER A 178 4.37 22.33 0.60
N LEU A 179 3.90 22.43 1.84
CA LEU A 179 3.04 21.43 2.47
C LEU A 179 1.62 21.97 2.58
N ARG A 180 0.66 21.25 2.00
CA ARG A 180 -0.76 21.56 2.14
C ARG A 180 -1.50 20.36 2.71
N ARG A 181 -2.05 20.48 3.92
CA ARG A 181 -2.72 19.36 4.63
C ARG A 181 -1.85 18.10 4.65
N ASN A 182 -0.57 18.27 4.98
CA ASN A 182 0.43 17.21 5.00
C ASN A 182 0.70 16.52 3.64
N HIS A 183 0.35 17.17 2.52
CA HIS A 183 0.71 16.71 1.18
C HIS A 183 1.77 17.62 0.58
N LEU A 184 2.78 17.00 -0.02
CA LEU A 184 3.85 17.69 -0.73
C LEU A 184 3.34 18.25 -2.05
N GLN A 185 3.55 19.54 -2.27
CA GLN A 185 3.20 20.23 -3.51
C GLN A 185 4.44 20.94 -4.05
N LEU A 186 4.67 20.86 -5.37
CA LEU A 186 5.61 21.77 -6.02
C LEU A 186 4.84 23.01 -6.42
N VAL A 187 5.46 24.18 -6.23
CA VAL A 187 4.76 25.45 -6.46
C VAL A 187 4.38 25.62 -7.94
N ALA A 188 5.25 25.17 -8.86
CA ALA A 188 4.95 25.13 -10.29
C ALA A 188 4.05 23.92 -10.65
N PRO A 189 2.80 24.12 -11.15
CA PRO A 189 1.85 23.02 -11.39
C PRO A 189 2.32 21.95 -12.39
N SER A 190 3.06 22.36 -13.43
CA SER A 190 3.63 21.43 -14.43
C SER A 190 4.64 20.48 -13.79
N HIS A 191 5.47 20.98 -12.87
CA HIS A 191 6.46 20.19 -12.14
C HIS A 191 5.79 19.31 -11.08
N HIS A 192 4.71 19.77 -10.44
CA HIS A 192 3.97 18.94 -9.47
C HIS A 192 3.45 17.64 -10.10
N ARG A 193 2.92 17.70 -11.34
CA ARG A 193 2.52 16.49 -12.07
C ARG A 193 3.69 15.54 -12.33
N ARG A 194 4.88 16.09 -12.60
CA ARG A 194 6.11 15.30 -12.79
C ARG A 194 6.53 14.62 -11.48
N LEU A 195 6.48 15.34 -10.35
CA LEU A 195 6.73 14.77 -9.02
C LEU A 195 5.73 13.64 -8.69
N ALA A 196 4.43 13.87 -8.89
CA ALA A 196 3.40 12.86 -8.62
C ALA A 196 3.64 11.59 -9.45
N ARG A 197 3.99 11.72 -10.73
CA ARG A 197 4.36 10.58 -11.58
C ARG A 197 5.63 9.88 -11.09
N ALA A 198 6.64 10.64 -10.67
CA ALA A 198 7.89 10.12 -10.13
C ALA A 198 7.67 9.29 -8.86
N VAL A 199 6.91 9.82 -7.90
CA VAL A 199 6.60 9.14 -6.63
C VAL A 199 5.71 7.93 -6.88
N SER A 200 4.66 8.09 -7.68
CA SER A 200 3.78 6.98 -8.04
C SER A 200 4.52 5.87 -8.79
N ALA A 201 5.52 6.20 -9.62
CA ALA A 201 6.42 5.22 -10.22
C ALA A 201 7.31 4.56 -9.16
N ALA A 202 7.97 5.33 -8.29
CA ALA A 202 8.80 4.76 -7.23
C ALA A 202 8.01 3.79 -6.32
N CYS A 203 6.74 4.07 -6.03
CA CYS A 203 5.91 3.18 -5.20
C CYS A 203 5.42 1.91 -5.92
N ARG A 204 5.41 1.86 -7.26
CA ARG A 204 4.91 0.70 -8.03
C ARG A 204 5.95 -0.40 -8.23
N TRP A 205 7.24 -0.11 -8.06
CA TRP A 205 8.32 -1.01 -8.45
C TRP A 205 9.01 -1.61 -7.23
N TYR A 206 8.75 -2.89 -6.96
CA TYR A 206 9.35 -3.63 -5.85
C TYR A 206 10.75 -4.18 -6.20
N ASP A 207 10.96 -4.70 -7.43
CA ASP A 207 12.19 -5.46 -7.76
C ASP A 207 12.95 -4.99 -9.02
N GLY A 208 12.57 -3.86 -9.63
CA GLY A 208 13.25 -3.35 -10.83
C GLY A 208 14.57 -2.60 -10.53
N PRO A 209 15.56 -2.61 -11.44
CA PRO A 209 16.77 -1.79 -11.30
C PRO A 209 16.39 -0.30 -11.26
N THR A 210 16.43 0.27 -10.06
CA THR A 210 16.43 1.71 -9.73
C THR A 210 15.57 2.62 -10.60
N SER A 211 14.30 2.80 -10.25
CA SER A 211 13.49 3.92 -10.75
C SER A 211 13.84 5.23 -10.01
N LYS A 212 15.13 5.52 -9.82
CA LYS A 212 15.57 6.82 -9.31
C LYS A 212 15.24 7.84 -10.38
N MET A 213 14.20 8.63 -10.17
CA MET A 213 13.87 9.73 -11.08
C MET A 213 14.52 11.00 -10.57
N ILE A 214 15.31 11.63 -11.42
CA ILE A 214 15.91 12.93 -11.14
C ILE A 214 15.29 13.94 -12.09
N PHE A 215 14.90 15.09 -11.55
CA PHE A 215 14.45 16.21 -12.35
C PHE A 215 14.75 17.54 -11.67
N GLU A 216 14.74 18.60 -12.46
CA GLU A 216 14.90 19.97 -11.98
C GLU A 216 13.54 20.68 -11.98
N ALA A 217 13.33 21.59 -11.04
CA ALA A 217 12.19 22.50 -11.04
C ALA A 217 12.64 23.91 -10.65
N PRO A 218 12.16 24.94 -11.36
CA PRO A 218 12.45 26.33 -11.04
C PRO A 218 11.72 26.77 -9.76
N SER A 219 12.22 27.82 -9.12
CA SER A 219 11.53 28.56 -8.06
C SER A 219 10.28 29.26 -8.62
N VAL A 220 9.43 29.77 -7.73
CA VAL A 220 8.19 30.50 -8.11
C VAL A 220 8.45 31.67 -9.07
N ASP A 221 9.53 32.42 -8.82
CA ASP A 221 9.96 33.58 -9.59
C ASP A 221 10.90 33.23 -10.75
N GLY A 222 11.29 31.95 -10.89
CA GLY A 222 12.24 31.48 -11.89
C GLY A 222 13.70 31.92 -11.66
N SER A 223 14.02 32.54 -10.53
CA SER A 223 15.38 33.02 -10.23
C SER A 223 16.36 31.91 -9.87
N ALA A 224 15.85 30.76 -9.42
CA ALA A 224 16.65 29.62 -9.00
C ALA A 224 16.07 28.31 -9.52
N THR A 225 16.87 27.25 -9.49
CA THR A 225 16.47 25.88 -9.87
C THR A 225 16.91 24.90 -8.80
N ALA A 226 15.99 24.02 -8.39
CA ALA A 226 16.26 22.94 -7.46
C ALA A 226 16.24 21.58 -8.17
N ARG A 227 17.15 20.69 -7.76
CA ARG A 227 17.23 19.31 -8.26
C ARG A 227 16.54 18.36 -7.29
N PHE A 228 15.54 17.63 -7.78
CA PHE A 228 14.77 16.63 -7.04
C PHE A 228 15.24 15.23 -7.43
N ALA A 229 15.43 14.37 -6.44
CA ALA A 229 15.65 12.94 -6.62
C ALA A 229 14.55 12.17 -5.90
N VAL A 230 13.86 11.31 -6.63
CA VAL A 230 12.80 10.45 -6.12
C VAL A 230 13.24 9.00 -6.27
N ALA A 231 13.23 8.25 -5.18
CA ALA A 231 13.63 6.85 -5.15
C ALA A 231 12.68 6.04 -4.26
N PRO A 232 12.48 4.74 -4.55
CA PRO A 232 11.77 3.86 -3.64
C PRO A 232 12.53 3.72 -2.33
N VAL A 233 11.81 3.63 -1.21
CA VAL A 233 12.38 3.22 0.07
C VAL A 233 12.31 1.70 0.14
N ARG A 234 13.48 1.05 0.23
CA ARG A 234 13.58 -0.41 0.43
C ARG A 234 13.79 -0.70 1.91
N GLU A 235 13.27 -1.81 2.40
CA GLU A 235 13.49 -2.26 3.79
C GLU A 235 14.98 -2.37 4.12
N GLU A 236 15.82 -2.70 3.14
CA GLU A 236 17.28 -2.80 3.28
C GLU A 236 17.97 -1.43 3.51
N ASN A 237 17.28 -0.32 3.24
CA ASN A 237 17.83 1.04 3.27
C ASN A 237 17.26 1.89 4.44
N VAL A 238 16.54 1.27 5.38
CA VAL A 238 15.94 1.92 6.57
C VAL A 238 16.45 1.24 7.82
#